data_AF-A0A3N5MKM2-F1
#
_entry.id   AF-A0A3N5MKM2-F1
#
_cell.length_a   1.000
_cell.length_b   1.000
_cell.length_c   1.000
_cell.angle_alpha   90.00
_cell.angle_beta   90.00
_cell.angle_gamma   90.00
#
_symmetry.space_group_name_H-M   'P 1'
#
loop_
_entity.id
_entity.type
_entity.pdbx_description
1 polymer ?
#
loop_
_entity_poly.entity_id
_entity_poly.type
_entity_poly.pdbx_seq_one_letter_code
_entity_poly.pdbx_strand_id
1 'polypeptide(L)' 'MFGSSNFGGSRNFGGPRDSGPREMTKVTCSDCGKECEVPFKPTEGRPVYCRDCLPKHRKPRF' A
#
# COMPACT_ATOMS: atom_id res chain seq x y z
N MET A 1 39.73 10.04 39.35
CA MET A 1 40.77 9.94 38.29
C MET A 1 40.51 8.62 37.56
N PHE A 2 39.85 8.49 36.39
CA PHE A 2 39.47 9.41 35.31
C PHE A 2 38.35 8.73 34.47
N GLY A 3 37.41 9.50 33.90
CA GLY A 3 36.77 9.13 32.62
C GLY A 3 35.31 8.68 32.61
N SER A 4 34.40 9.65 32.65
CA SER A 4 33.00 9.59 32.21
C SER A 4 32.86 9.25 30.71
N SER A 5 31.73 8.66 30.29
CA SER A 5 30.76 9.26 29.34
C SER A 5 29.94 8.24 28.53
N ASN A 6 28.73 8.02 29.03
CA ASN A 6 27.45 7.89 28.33
C ASN A 6 27.43 8.40 26.87
N PHE A 7 27.22 7.53 25.86
CA PHE A 7 26.55 7.90 24.61
C PHE A 7 25.76 6.71 24.04
N GLY A 8 24.45 6.75 24.25
CA GLY A 8 23.48 5.91 23.56
C GLY A 8 23.53 6.13 22.06
N GLY A 9 23.77 5.05 21.31
CA GLY A 9 23.63 5.02 19.86
C GLY A 9 22.25 4.49 19.48
N SER A 10 21.32 5.42 19.27
CA SER A 10 19.93 5.21 18.88
C SER A 10 19.75 4.13 17.81
N ARG A 11 18.91 3.14 18.13
CA ARG A 11 18.33 2.21 17.14
C ARG A 11 17.48 3.04 16.20
N ASN A 12 18.01 3.37 15.02
CA ASN A 12 17.29 4.16 14.02
C ASN A 12 16.28 3.25 13.29
N PHE A 13 15.22 2.87 14.00
CA PHE A 13 14.03 2.27 13.44
C PHE A 13 13.23 3.37 12.74
N GLY A 14 13.20 3.32 11.41
CA GLY A 14 12.12 3.94 10.63
C GLY A 14 12.13 5.46 10.59
N GLY A 15 12.93 6.04 9.70
CA GLY A 15 12.65 7.38 9.19
C GLY A 15 11.21 7.44 8.65
N PRO A 16 10.46 8.55 8.85
CA PRO A 16 9.09 8.68 8.38
C PRO A 16 9.06 8.46 6.87
N ARG A 17 8.56 7.30 6.43
CA ARG A 17 8.21 7.12 5.02
C ARG A 17 6.95 7.93 4.80
N ASP A 18 7.15 9.20 4.47
CA ASP A 18 6.14 10.11 3.97
C ASP A 18 5.46 9.45 2.77
N SER A 19 4.44 8.67 3.06
CA SER A 19 3.50 8.18 2.08
C SER A 19 2.65 9.40 1.74
N GLY A 20 3.12 10.20 0.79
CA GLY A 20 2.37 11.34 0.28
C GLY A 20 0.90 10.96 0.02
N PRO A 21 -0.02 11.93 0.06
CA PRO A 21 -1.45 11.68 0.00
C PRO A 21 -1.78 10.81 -1.20
N ARG A 22 -2.19 9.57 -0.91
CA ARG A 22 -2.53 8.59 -1.95
C ARG A 22 -3.86 9.02 -2.52
N GLU A 23 -3.87 9.44 -3.78
CA GLU A 23 -5.12 9.74 -4.48
C GLU A 23 -5.94 8.45 -4.58
N MET A 24 -6.96 8.34 -3.73
CA MET A 24 -7.91 7.24 -3.74
C MET A 24 -8.93 7.52 -4.84
N THR A 25 -8.92 6.72 -5.90
CA THR A 25 -9.87 6.82 -7.00
C THR A 25 -11.05 5.88 -6.74
N LYS A 26 -12.27 6.39 -6.84
CA LYS A 26 -13.49 5.57 -6.80
C LYS A 26 -13.68 4.88 -8.13
N VAL A 27 -13.82 3.55 -8.10
CA VAL A 27 -13.96 2.70 -9.28
C VAL A 27 -14.98 1.59 -9.01
N THR A 28 -15.62 1.13 -10.08
CA THR A 28 -16.60 0.04 -10.01
C THR A 28 -15.92 -1.29 -10.32
N CYS A 29 -16.13 -2.30 -9.46
CA CYS A 29 -15.62 -3.64 -9.68
C CYS A 29 -16.30 -4.28 -10.91
N SER A 30 -15.50 -4.73 -11.89
CA SER A 30 -16.01 -5.35 -13.11
C SER A 30 -16.64 -6.74 -12.89
N ASP A 31 -16.47 -7.34 -11.72
CA ASP A 31 -16.93 -8.70 -11.41
C ASP A 31 -18.21 -8.70 -10.55
N CYS A 32 -18.24 -7.86 -9.50
CA CYS A 32 -19.39 -7.78 -8.59
C CYS A 32 -20.17 -6.46 -8.65
N GLY A 33 -19.73 -5.48 -9.44
CA GLY A 33 -20.42 -4.20 -9.61
C GLY A 33 -20.32 -3.24 -8.41
N LYS A 34 -19.57 -3.59 -7.36
CA LYS A 34 -19.44 -2.75 -6.16
C LYS A 34 -18.48 -1.59 -6.37
N GLU A 35 -18.79 -0.45 -5.76
CA GLU A 35 -17.88 0.70 -5.68
C GLU A 35 -16.73 0.41 -4.71
N CYS A 36 -15.51 0.72 -5.11
CA CYS A 36 -14.32 0.56 -4.28
C CYS A 36 -13.32 1.69 -4.50
N GLU A 37 -12.49 1.94 -3.49
CA GLU A 37 -11.47 2.97 -3.52
C GLU A 37 -10.10 2.34 -3.74
N VAL A 38 -9.47 2.69 -4.86
CA VAL A 38 -8.17 2.15 -5.25
C VAL A 38 -7.12 3.26 -5.33
N PRO A 39 -5.88 3.02 -4.90
CA PRO A 39 -4.80 4.01 -4.95
C PRO A 39 -4.14 4.11 -6.35
N PHE A 40 -4.79 3.59 -7.40
CA PHE A 40 -4.28 3.58 -8.77
C PHE A 40 -5.35 4.07 -9.74
N LYS A 41 -4.92 4.73 -10.82
CA LYS A 41 -5.84 5.15 -11.87
C LYS A 41 -6.31 3.93 -12.69
N PRO A 42 -7.62 3.71 -12.86
CA PRO A 42 -8.12 2.67 -13.76
C PRO A 42 -7.64 2.96 -15.18
N THR A 43 -6.98 2.00 -15.81
CA THR A 43 -6.53 2.11 -17.21
C THR A 43 -7.58 1.53 -18.15
N GLU A 44 -7.94 2.26 -19.20
CA GLU A 44 -8.84 1.79 -20.26
C GLU A 44 -8.25 0.52 -20.90
N GLY A 45 -8.90 -0.63 -20.67
CA GLY A 45 -8.44 -1.95 -21.12
C GLY A 45 -8.03 -2.93 -20.02
N ARG A 46 -7.94 -2.51 -18.74
CA ARG A 46 -7.77 -3.43 -17.60
C ARG A 46 -9.00 -3.41 -16.68
N PRO A 47 -9.66 -4.55 -16.44
CA PRO A 47 -10.77 -4.63 -15.49
C PRO A 47 -10.28 -4.35 -14.07
N VAL A 48 -11.06 -3.60 -13.31
CA VAL A 48 -10.76 -3.32 -11.90
C VAL A 48 -11.54 -4.26 -11.01
N TYR A 49 -10.86 -4.82 -10.02
CA TYR A 49 -11.46 -5.76 -9.09
C TYR A 49 -11.34 -5.25 -7.66
N CYS A 50 -12.40 -5.43 -6.87
CA CYS A 50 -12.36 -5.18 -5.44
C CYS A 50 -11.41 -6.17 -4.73
N ARG A 51 -11.09 -5.89 -3.46
CA ARG A 51 -10.19 -6.73 -2.64
C ARG A 51 -10.63 -8.19 -2.55
N ASP A 52 -11.93 -8.45 -2.65
CA ASP A 52 -12.51 -9.79 -2.55
C ASP A 52 -12.52 -10.54 -3.89
N CYS A 53 -12.69 -9.84 -5.02
CA CYS A 53 -12.69 -10.44 -6.36
C CYS A 53 -11.28 -10.61 -6.91
N LEU A 54 -10.35 -9.70 -6.58
CA LEU A 54 -8.97 -9.74 -7.03
C LEU A 54 -8.25 -11.08 -6.80
N PRO A 55 -8.35 -11.76 -5.64
CA PRO A 55 -7.71 -13.08 -5.45
C PRO A 55 -8.26 -14.18 -6.38
N LYS A 56 -9.51 -14.07 -6.86
CA LYS A 56 -10.09 -15.03 -7.80
C LYS A 56 -9.50 -14.92 -9.21
N HIS A 57 -9.12 -13.70 -9.60
CA HIS A 57 -8.53 -13.41 -10.92
C HIS A 57 -7.00 -13.41 -10.91
N ARG A 58 -6.37 -13.32 -9.73
CA ARG A 58 -4.91 -13.47 -9.61
C ARG A 58 -4.54 -14.93 -9.90
N LYS A 59 -3.82 -15.15 -11.01
CA LYS A 59 -3.20 -16.45 -11.29
C LYS A 59 -2.34 -16.86 -10.08
N PRO A 60 -2.44 -18.10 -9.58
CA PRO A 60 -1.55 -18.57 -8.54
C PRO A 60 -0.12 -18.43 -9.04
N ARG A 61 0.71 -17.77 -8.25
CA ARG A 61 2.16 -17.83 -8.45
C ARG A 61 2.59 -19.20 -7.91
N PHE A 62 2.54 -20.21 -8.77
CA PHE A 62 3.21 -21.48 -8.53
C PHE A 62 4.73 -21.28 -8.63
#